data_AF-A0A9D9T5F3-F1
#
_entry.id   AF-A0A9D9T5F3-F1
#
_cell.length_a   1.000
_cell.length_b   1.000
_cell.length_c   1.000
_cell.angle_alpha   90.00
_cell.angle_beta   90.00
_cell.angle_gamma   90.00
#
_symmetry.space_group_name_H-M   'P 1'
#
loop_
_entity.id
_entity.type
_entity.pdbx_description
1 polymer ?
#
loop_
_entity_poly.entity_id
_entity_poly.type
_entity_poly.pdbx_seq_one_letter_code
_entity_poly.pdbx_strand_id
1 'polypeptide(L)'
;MKLTSLTLVIFLVLQSCVQIFDEIIVHNDGSGTYKYTVNLSASKIKINSILALDSIDGKRVPKIPEVKEKIALYIKKLEAKEGISNVKVEANYVDFIFKFSCDFTNVAALQEGIREVVKEEVKDKNDPLLTDTWLSWDGKTLTRSIPSFAIPLSKLKAEDQEALKKGKYISVARFDKEVVKSENTQAIISPTKKAVKLEVSAYSVAVKPALLTNEISVSAD
;
A
#
# COMPACT_ATOMS: atom_id res chain seq x y z
N MET A 1 43.01 8.16 -16.78
CA MET A 1 42.21 8.21 -15.54
C MET A 1 40.74 8.01 -15.91
N LYS A 2 40.23 6.80 -15.62
CA LYS A 2 38.84 6.48 -15.26
C LYS A 2 37.70 6.79 -16.27
N LEU A 3 37.63 5.97 -17.33
CA LEU A 3 36.36 5.68 -18.03
C LEU A 3 35.35 4.91 -17.13
N THR A 4 35.82 4.45 -15.97
CA THR A 4 35.01 3.83 -14.90
C THR A 4 34.13 4.80 -14.13
N SER A 5 34.27 6.12 -14.32
CA SER A 5 33.50 7.12 -13.57
C SER A 5 32.13 7.45 -14.20
N LEU A 6 31.93 7.20 -15.49
CA LEU A 6 30.67 7.55 -16.18
C LEU A 6 29.57 6.50 -15.95
N THR A 7 29.95 5.24 -15.72
CA THR A 7 29.00 4.14 -15.44
C THR A 7 28.32 4.31 -14.08
N LEU A 8 28.96 4.96 -13.11
CA LEU A 8 28.41 5.16 -11.76
C LEU A 8 27.33 6.26 -11.70
N VAL A 9 27.39 7.26 -12.60
CA VAL A 9 26.41 8.36 -12.67
C VAL A 9 25.06 7.90 -13.25
N ILE A 10 25.07 6.88 -14.12
CA ILE A 10 23.86 6.33 -14.75
C ILE A 10 22.99 5.53 -13.77
N PHE A 11 23.57 4.96 -12.71
CA PHE A 11 22.80 4.21 -11.69
C PHE A 11 22.03 5.11 -10.71
N LEU A 12 22.37 6.40 -10.61
CA LEU A 12 21.71 7.34 -9.69
C LEU A 12 20.39 7.90 -10.21
N VAL A 13 20.10 7.77 -11.52
CA VAL A 13 18.87 8.29 -12.16
C VAL A 13 17.75 7.27 -12.30
N LEU A 14 17.96 6.02 -11.85
CA LEU A 14 17.02 4.90 -12.03
C LEU A 14 16.23 4.52 -10.77
N GLN A 15 16.37 5.24 -9.66
CA GLN A 15 15.65 4.91 -8.44
C GLN A 15 14.19 5.41 -8.51
N SER A 16 13.23 4.51 -8.37
CA SER A 16 11.80 4.82 -8.28
C SER A 16 11.53 5.74 -7.08
N CYS A 17 10.79 6.84 -7.27
CA CYS A 17 10.54 7.84 -6.23
C CYS A 17 9.58 7.35 -5.11
N VAL A 18 8.75 6.35 -5.42
CA VAL A 18 7.77 5.74 -4.52
C VAL A 18 7.77 4.23 -4.73
N GLN A 19 7.91 3.47 -3.66
CA GLN A 19 7.63 2.05 -3.64
C GLN A 19 6.63 1.74 -2.55
N ILE A 20 5.49 1.18 -2.93
CA ILE A 20 4.48 0.68 -2.02
C ILE A 20 4.49 -0.84 -2.12
N PHE A 21 4.56 -1.51 -0.98
CA PHE A 21 4.52 -2.96 -0.90
C PHE A 21 3.45 -3.35 0.12
N ASP A 22 2.45 -4.10 -0.32
CA ASP A 22 1.52 -4.78 0.58
C ASP A 22 1.66 -6.29 0.47
N GLU A 23 1.55 -6.95 1.62
CA GLU A 23 1.54 -8.40 1.72
C GLU A 23 0.40 -8.82 2.64
N ILE A 24 -0.45 -9.71 2.16
CA ILE A 24 -1.41 -10.43 2.98
C ILE A 24 -1.03 -11.92 2.99
N ILE A 25 -0.96 -12.49 4.18
CA ILE A 25 -0.79 -13.92 4.40
C ILE A 25 -2.11 -14.40 4.99
N VAL A 26 -2.75 -15.38 4.35
CA VAL A 26 -4.02 -15.95 4.81
C VAL A 26 -3.80 -17.44 5.11
N HIS A 27 -4.09 -17.82 6.35
CA HIS A 27 -4.03 -19.19 6.81
C HIS A 27 -5.34 -19.94 6.55
N ASN A 28 -5.30 -21.26 6.64
CA ASN A 28 -6.47 -22.11 6.37
C ASN A 28 -7.68 -21.82 7.27
N ASP A 29 -7.46 -21.37 8.51
CA ASP A 29 -8.51 -20.97 9.45
C ASP A 29 -9.06 -19.55 9.18
N GLY A 30 -8.53 -18.87 8.16
CA GLY A 30 -8.89 -17.51 7.76
C GLY A 30 -8.10 -16.42 8.48
N SER A 31 -7.31 -16.76 9.52
CA SER A 31 -6.42 -15.84 10.21
C SER A 31 -5.22 -15.46 9.35
N GLY A 32 -4.38 -14.55 9.82
CA GLY A 32 -3.17 -14.20 9.10
C GLY A 32 -2.46 -12.94 9.55
N THR A 33 -1.57 -12.47 8.69
CA THR A 33 -0.77 -11.26 8.89
C THR A 33 -0.89 -10.36 7.67
N TYR A 34 -1.13 -9.08 7.91
CA TYR A 34 -1.06 -8.05 6.89
C TYR A 34 0.15 -7.15 7.13
N LYS A 35 0.86 -6.80 6.06
CA LYS A 35 2.02 -5.91 6.07
C LYS A 35 1.86 -4.87 4.99
N TYR A 36 2.23 -3.64 5.31
CA TYR A 36 2.18 -2.52 4.39
C TYR A 36 3.45 -1.67 4.55
N THR A 37 4.16 -1.42 3.46
CA THR A 37 5.37 -0.62 3.44
C THR A 37 5.25 0.48 2.41
N VAL A 38 5.57 1.70 2.82
CA VAL A 38 5.73 2.86 1.95
C VAL A 38 7.17 3.33 2.06
N ASN A 39 7.92 3.21 0.97
CA ASN A 39 9.30 3.65 0.87
C ASN A 39 9.39 4.84 -0.09
N LEU A 40 9.72 6.00 0.48
CA LEU A 40 9.89 7.27 -0.21
C LEU A 40 11.34 7.78 -0.12
N SER A 41 12.30 6.92 0.21
CA SER A 41 13.68 7.34 0.46
C SER A 41 14.35 7.99 -0.73
N ALA A 42 14.03 7.55 -1.95
CA ALA A 42 14.45 8.19 -3.20
C ALA A 42 13.87 9.61 -3.37
N SER A 43 12.78 9.95 -2.67
CA SER A 43 12.14 11.27 -2.67
C SER A 43 12.55 12.15 -1.47
N LYS A 44 13.47 11.69 -0.61
CA LYS A 44 13.85 12.37 0.66
C LYS A 44 14.16 13.85 0.51
N ILE A 45 15.02 14.22 -0.44
CA ILE A 45 15.42 15.62 -0.66
C ILE A 45 14.18 16.46 -0.97
N LYS A 46 13.33 15.97 -1.88
CA LYS A 46 12.13 16.68 -2.29
C LYS A 46 11.11 16.80 -1.16
N ILE A 47 10.89 15.73 -0.39
CA ILE A 47 9.98 15.75 0.76
C ILE A 47 10.46 16.76 1.80
N ASN A 48 11.76 16.79 2.11
CA ASN A 48 12.33 17.79 3.02
C ASN A 48 12.13 19.22 2.52
N SER A 49 12.31 19.46 1.21
CA SER A 49 12.01 20.78 0.62
C SER A 49 10.55 21.17 0.77
N ILE A 50 9.61 20.23 0.65
CA ILE A 50 8.17 20.48 0.86
C ILE A 50 7.88 20.76 2.34
N LEU A 51 8.43 19.95 3.27
CA LEU A 51 8.23 20.11 4.72
C LEU A 51 8.77 21.44 5.28
N ALA A 52 9.76 22.02 4.60
CA ALA A 52 10.29 23.35 4.92
C ALA A 52 9.35 24.50 4.51
N LEU A 53 8.37 24.24 3.64
CA LEU A 53 7.35 25.22 3.25
C LEU A 53 6.22 25.26 4.28
N ASP A 54 5.56 26.42 4.38
CA ASP A 54 4.32 26.54 5.15
C ASP A 54 3.10 26.11 4.35
N SER A 55 3.11 26.33 3.03
CA SER A 55 2.03 25.91 2.13
C SER A 55 2.54 25.54 0.73
N ILE A 56 1.77 24.70 0.05
CA ILE A 56 1.91 24.36 -1.36
C ILE A 56 0.52 24.44 -2.00
N ASP A 57 0.40 25.16 -3.11
CA ASP A 57 -0.88 25.41 -3.83
C ASP A 57 -2.02 25.91 -2.90
N GLY A 58 -1.69 26.80 -1.97
CA GLY A 58 -2.63 27.37 -1.00
C GLY A 58 -3.06 26.41 0.11
N LYS A 59 -2.49 25.20 0.18
CA LYS A 59 -2.74 24.22 1.25
C LYS A 59 -1.56 24.16 2.21
N ARG A 60 -1.85 24.19 3.52
CA ARG A 60 -0.83 24.07 4.56
C ARG A 60 -0.09 22.74 4.46
N VAL A 61 1.23 22.77 4.57
CA VAL A 61 2.06 21.56 4.68
C VAL A 61 2.02 21.06 6.13
N PRO A 62 1.68 19.78 6.38
CA PRO A 62 1.69 19.22 7.73
C PRO A 62 3.12 19.13 8.27
N LYS A 63 3.29 19.40 9.56
CA LYS A 63 4.57 19.24 10.25
C LYS A 63 4.72 17.79 10.73
N ILE A 64 5.96 17.33 10.89
CA ILE A 64 6.28 15.94 11.32
C ILE A 64 5.57 15.53 12.63
N PRO A 65 5.44 16.38 13.67
CA PRO A 65 4.67 16.03 14.86
C PRO A 65 3.20 15.66 14.55
N GLU A 66 2.55 16.38 13.64
CA GLU A 66 1.16 16.11 13.24
C GLU A 66 1.05 14.77 12.50
N VAL A 67 2.04 14.43 11.67
CA VAL A 67 2.12 13.12 11.01
C VAL A 67 2.26 12.00 12.05
N LYS A 68 3.10 12.20 13.07
CA LYS A 68 3.28 11.24 14.18
C LYS A 68 1.98 11.04 14.96
N GLU A 69 1.29 12.14 15.30
CA GLU A 69 0.01 12.09 15.99
C GLU A 69 -1.04 11.34 15.18
N LYS A 70 -1.11 11.58 13.87
CA LYS A 70 -2.05 10.89 12.98
C LYS A 70 -1.76 9.40 12.87
N ILE A 71 -0.48 9.01 12.75
CA ILE A 71 -0.08 7.60 12.78
C ILE A 71 -0.44 6.94 14.12
N ALA A 72 -0.18 7.63 15.24
CA ALA A 72 -0.54 7.12 16.57
C ALA A 72 -2.05 6.92 16.75
N LEU A 73 -2.87 7.83 16.19
CA LEU A 73 -4.32 7.67 16.16
C LEU A 73 -4.74 6.41 15.40
N TYR A 74 -4.17 6.16 14.22
CA TYR A 74 -4.49 4.96 13.43
C TYR A 74 -4.10 3.67 14.16
N ILE A 75 -2.91 3.65 14.79
CA ILE A 75 -2.47 2.51 15.60
C ILE A 75 -3.50 2.22 16.69
N LYS A 76 -3.89 3.24 17.46
CA LYS A 76 -4.87 3.10 18.55
C LYS A 76 -6.22 2.56 18.04
N LYS A 77 -6.69 3.01 16.87
CA LYS A 77 -7.95 2.54 16.26
C LYS A 77 -7.86 1.06 15.88
N LEU A 78 -6.75 0.65 15.30
CA LEU A 78 -6.50 -0.74 14.91
C LEU A 78 -6.34 -1.65 16.12
N GLU A 79 -5.61 -1.22 17.15
CA GLU A 79 -5.45 -1.96 18.41
C GLU A 79 -6.78 -2.15 19.16
N ALA A 80 -7.71 -1.20 19.02
CA ALA A 80 -9.04 -1.30 19.60
C ALA A 80 -10.00 -2.20 18.80
N LYS A 81 -9.63 -2.61 17.59
CA LYS A 81 -10.51 -3.41 16.73
C LYS A 81 -10.43 -4.89 17.12
N GLU A 82 -11.57 -5.44 17.52
CA GLU A 82 -11.70 -6.87 17.78
C GLU A 82 -11.24 -7.69 16.57
N GLY A 83 -10.43 -8.72 16.84
CA GLY A 83 -9.83 -9.58 15.83
C GLY A 83 -8.55 -9.03 15.20
N ILE A 84 -8.08 -7.84 15.58
CA ILE A 84 -6.77 -7.29 15.21
C ILE A 84 -5.82 -7.37 16.41
N SER A 85 -4.58 -7.78 16.16
CA SER A 85 -3.54 -7.86 17.20
C SER A 85 -2.15 -7.60 16.60
N ASN A 86 -1.13 -7.54 17.46
CA ASN A 86 0.27 -7.39 17.05
C ASN A 86 0.51 -6.21 16.08
N VAL A 87 -0.22 -5.11 16.29
CA VAL A 87 -0.06 -3.87 15.53
C VAL A 87 1.34 -3.32 15.76
N LYS A 88 2.11 -3.15 14.68
CA LYS A 88 3.48 -2.64 14.72
C LYS A 88 3.67 -1.60 13.64
N VAL A 89 4.36 -0.51 13.98
CA VAL A 89 4.78 0.51 13.03
C VAL A 89 6.26 0.83 13.22
N GLU A 90 7.03 0.68 12.14
CA GLU A 90 8.38 1.20 12.04
C GLU A 90 8.34 2.45 11.14
N ALA A 91 8.68 3.61 11.69
CA ALA A 91 8.65 4.87 10.96
C ALA A 91 10.02 5.55 10.99
N ASN A 92 10.71 5.55 9.84
CA ASN A 92 11.91 6.34 9.63
C ASN A 92 11.50 7.69 9.01
N TYR A 93 11.38 8.73 9.84
CA TYR A 93 11.02 10.09 9.41
C TYR A 93 12.16 10.85 8.73
N VAL A 94 13.38 10.29 8.70
CA VAL A 94 14.54 10.89 8.03
C VAL A 94 14.63 10.40 6.59
N ASP A 95 14.47 9.09 6.38
CA ASP A 95 14.50 8.47 5.06
C ASP A 95 13.11 8.21 4.48
N PHE A 96 12.05 8.60 5.19
CA PHE A 96 10.65 8.44 4.80
C PHE A 96 10.30 7.00 4.38
N ILE A 97 10.68 6.05 5.24
CA ILE A 97 10.34 4.63 5.10
C ILE A 97 9.42 4.28 6.26
N PHE A 98 8.20 3.87 5.93
CA PHE A 98 7.15 3.51 6.88
C PHE A 98 6.75 2.07 6.64
N LYS A 99 6.79 1.25 7.69
CA LYS A 99 6.31 -0.12 7.66
C LYS A 99 5.26 -0.30 8.74
N PHE A 100 4.18 -0.95 8.36
CA PHE A 100 3.07 -1.33 9.21
C PHE A 100 2.88 -2.84 9.12
N SER A 101 2.52 -3.46 10.23
CA SER A 101 1.98 -4.82 10.22
C SER A 101 0.95 -5.02 11.32
N CYS A 102 0.03 -5.94 11.10
CA CYS A 102 -0.84 -6.48 12.13
C CYS A 102 -1.17 -7.95 11.83
N ASP A 103 -1.56 -8.67 12.88
CA ASP A 103 -2.18 -9.98 12.74
C ASP A 103 -3.70 -9.84 12.85
N PHE A 104 -4.43 -10.70 12.16
CA PHE A 104 -5.88 -10.73 12.16
C PHE A 104 -6.42 -12.14 12.38
N THR A 105 -7.55 -12.27 13.07
CA THR A 105 -8.20 -13.57 13.34
C THR A 105 -9.00 -14.08 12.16
N ASN A 106 -9.50 -13.17 11.32
CA ASN A 106 -10.09 -13.48 10.02
C ASN A 106 -10.01 -12.27 9.08
N VAL A 107 -10.14 -12.49 7.77
CA VAL A 107 -10.04 -11.42 6.76
C VAL A 107 -11.12 -10.33 6.93
N ALA A 108 -12.31 -10.68 7.46
CA ALA A 108 -13.34 -9.69 7.73
C ALA A 108 -12.94 -8.73 8.87
N ALA A 109 -12.24 -9.22 9.89
CA ALA A 109 -11.67 -8.38 10.94
C ALA A 109 -10.64 -7.39 10.38
N LEU A 110 -9.77 -7.83 9.46
CA LEU A 110 -8.82 -6.97 8.74
C LEU A 110 -9.55 -5.89 7.92
N GLN A 111 -10.54 -6.28 7.13
CA GLN A 111 -11.35 -5.36 6.32
C GLN A 111 -11.99 -4.27 7.19
N GLU A 112 -12.59 -4.65 8.32
CA GLU A 112 -13.22 -3.69 9.22
C GLU A 112 -12.19 -2.84 9.98
N GLY A 113 -11.02 -3.38 10.31
CA GLY A 113 -9.91 -2.59 10.86
C GLY A 113 -9.43 -1.51 9.89
N ILE A 114 -9.28 -1.84 8.60
CA ILE A 114 -8.95 -0.86 7.56
C ILE A 114 -10.06 0.19 7.45
N ARG A 115 -11.33 -0.22 7.50
CA ARG A 115 -12.48 0.70 7.47
C ARG A 115 -12.46 1.71 8.62
N GLU A 116 -12.10 1.28 9.83
CA GLU A 116 -11.98 2.19 10.99
C GLU A 116 -10.93 3.29 10.78
N VAL A 117 -9.83 2.98 10.08
CA VAL A 117 -8.83 3.98 9.72
C VAL A 117 -9.35 4.92 8.61
N VAL A 118 -10.01 4.37 7.59
CA VAL A 118 -10.56 5.16 6.48
C VAL A 118 -11.61 6.17 6.95
N LYS A 119 -12.44 5.82 7.95
CA LYS A 119 -13.42 6.72 8.56
C LYS A 119 -12.82 8.03 9.08
N GLU A 120 -11.56 8.04 9.46
CA GLU A 120 -10.88 9.25 9.95
C GLU A 120 -10.49 10.23 8.83
N GLU A 121 -10.47 9.75 7.57
CA GLU A 121 -10.05 10.52 6.39
C GLU A 121 -11.23 10.96 5.53
N VAL A 122 -12.34 10.23 5.60
CA VAL A 122 -13.54 10.49 4.81
C VAL A 122 -14.44 11.48 5.54
N LYS A 123 -14.72 12.62 4.90
CA LYS A 123 -15.59 13.67 5.45
C LYS A 123 -17.07 13.41 5.19
N ASP A 124 -17.40 12.81 4.05
CA ASP A 124 -18.78 12.48 3.69
C ASP A 124 -19.18 11.16 4.33
N LYS A 125 -20.17 11.22 5.22
CA LYS A 125 -20.65 10.03 5.94
C LYS A 125 -21.38 9.03 5.04
N ASN A 126 -21.75 9.44 3.82
CA ASN A 126 -22.41 8.58 2.84
C ASN A 126 -21.44 8.09 1.75
N ASP A 127 -20.15 8.35 1.89
CA ASP A 127 -19.15 7.89 0.91
C ASP A 127 -19.15 6.35 0.84
N PRO A 128 -19.19 5.74 -0.35
CA PRO A 128 -19.10 4.29 -0.53
C PRO A 128 -17.86 3.67 0.13
N LEU A 129 -16.77 4.44 0.31
CA LEU A 129 -15.60 4.05 1.10
C LEU A 129 -15.92 3.77 2.58
N LEU A 130 -17.13 4.00 3.05
CA LEU A 130 -17.56 3.65 4.40
C LEU A 130 -18.37 2.37 4.46
N THR A 131 -18.91 1.88 3.34
CA THR A 131 -19.81 0.71 3.30
C THR A 131 -19.30 -0.44 2.42
N ASP A 132 -18.47 -0.15 1.41
CA ASP A 132 -18.01 -1.15 0.45
C ASP A 132 -17.13 -2.22 1.11
N THR A 133 -17.13 -3.42 0.53
CA THR A 133 -16.21 -4.50 0.93
C THR A 133 -15.04 -4.56 -0.05
N TRP A 134 -13.83 -4.29 0.46
CA TRP A 134 -12.60 -4.26 -0.34
C TRP A 134 -11.79 -5.53 -0.24
N LEU A 135 -12.02 -6.32 0.80
CA LEU A 135 -11.28 -7.51 1.08
C LEU A 135 -12.18 -8.55 1.76
N SER A 136 -12.23 -9.76 1.21
CA SER A 136 -12.99 -10.87 1.76
C SER A 136 -12.34 -12.21 1.48
N TRP A 137 -12.64 -13.20 2.32
CA TRP A 137 -12.19 -14.58 2.19
C TRP A 137 -13.35 -15.51 2.57
N ASP A 138 -13.69 -16.45 1.68
CA ASP A 138 -14.78 -17.41 1.89
C ASP A 138 -14.29 -18.83 2.28
N GLY A 139 -12.99 -18.98 2.55
CA GLY A 139 -12.34 -20.28 2.79
C GLY A 139 -11.66 -20.86 1.55
N LYS A 140 -11.94 -20.33 0.36
CA LYS A 140 -11.41 -20.81 -0.92
C LYS A 140 -10.90 -19.68 -1.82
N THR A 141 -11.55 -18.53 -1.80
CA THR A 141 -11.27 -17.40 -2.70
C THR A 141 -11.04 -16.14 -1.88
N LEU A 142 -9.90 -15.49 -2.12
CA LEU A 142 -9.58 -14.17 -1.61
C LEU A 142 -9.99 -13.16 -2.67
N THR A 143 -10.97 -12.34 -2.34
CA THR A 143 -11.41 -11.24 -3.20
C THR A 143 -10.83 -9.94 -2.67
N ARG A 144 -10.12 -9.22 -3.52
CA ARG A 144 -9.65 -7.86 -3.28
C ARG A 144 -10.25 -6.94 -4.33
N SER A 145 -11.06 -5.99 -3.88
CA SER A 145 -11.71 -4.97 -4.70
C SER A 145 -11.21 -3.59 -4.31
N ILE A 146 -10.53 -2.90 -5.22
CA ILE A 146 -9.99 -1.57 -4.91
C ILE A 146 -10.98 -0.50 -5.38
N PRO A 147 -11.54 0.30 -4.45
CA PRO A 147 -12.48 1.35 -4.81
C PRO A 147 -11.77 2.45 -5.61
N SER A 148 -12.54 3.19 -6.40
CA SER A 148 -12.00 4.36 -7.08
C SER A 148 -11.67 5.44 -6.05
N PHE A 149 -10.45 5.96 -6.08
CA PHE A 149 -10.06 7.15 -5.33
C PHE A 149 -9.45 8.16 -6.30
N ALA A 150 -9.82 9.43 -6.15
CA ALA A 150 -9.36 10.49 -7.03
C ALA A 150 -8.04 11.08 -6.49
N ILE A 151 -6.91 10.71 -7.09
CA ILE A 151 -5.65 11.44 -6.90
C ILE A 151 -5.58 12.54 -7.97
N PRO A 152 -5.45 13.83 -7.59
CA PRO A 152 -5.40 14.93 -8.56
C PRO A 152 -4.02 15.01 -9.23
N LEU A 153 -3.64 13.96 -9.97
CA LEU A 153 -2.35 13.83 -10.64
C LEU A 153 -2.09 14.95 -11.64
N SER A 154 -3.14 15.53 -12.24
CA SER A 154 -3.04 16.67 -13.15
C SER A 154 -2.50 17.94 -12.49
N LYS A 155 -2.52 18.02 -11.15
CA LYS A 155 -1.91 19.11 -10.39
C LYS A 155 -0.40 18.92 -10.18
N LEU A 156 0.13 17.74 -10.46
CA LEU A 156 1.56 17.47 -10.35
C LEU A 156 2.29 18.00 -11.58
N LYS A 157 3.52 18.48 -11.36
CA LYS A 157 4.43 18.85 -12.45
C LYS A 157 4.73 17.63 -13.33
N ALA A 158 5.06 17.86 -14.59
CA ALA A 158 5.34 16.78 -15.54
C ALA A 158 6.45 15.85 -15.04
N GLU A 159 7.51 16.41 -14.46
CA GLU A 159 8.64 15.63 -13.94
C GLU A 159 8.21 14.70 -12.80
N ASP A 160 7.23 15.12 -12.00
CA ASP A 160 6.69 14.37 -10.88
C ASP A 160 5.79 13.23 -11.34
N GLN A 161 5.00 13.48 -12.39
CA GLN A 161 4.21 12.44 -13.04
C GLN A 161 5.13 11.37 -13.66
N GLU A 162 6.21 11.77 -14.33
CA GLU A 162 7.20 10.84 -14.88
C GLU A 162 7.93 10.05 -13.78
N ALA A 163 8.22 10.68 -12.65
CA ALA A 163 8.79 9.98 -11.51
C ALA A 163 7.82 8.91 -10.95
N LEU A 164 6.53 9.23 -10.81
CA LEU A 164 5.51 8.28 -10.34
C LEU A 164 5.31 7.10 -11.29
N LYS A 165 5.51 7.28 -12.61
CA LYS A 165 5.48 6.19 -13.59
C LYS A 165 6.61 5.17 -13.37
N LYS A 166 7.74 5.61 -12.81
CA LYS A 166 8.84 4.74 -12.37
C LYS A 166 8.57 4.14 -10.98
N GLY A 167 7.69 4.76 -10.19
CA GLY A 167 7.21 4.25 -8.92
C GLY A 167 6.47 2.93 -9.06
N LYS A 168 6.46 2.12 -8.00
CA LYS A 168 5.86 0.79 -8.01
C LYS A 168 4.88 0.61 -6.86
N TYR A 169 3.80 -0.10 -7.15
CA TYR A 169 2.93 -0.73 -6.17
C TYR A 169 3.04 -2.24 -6.37
N ILE A 170 3.45 -2.95 -5.32
CA ILE A 170 3.61 -4.41 -5.31
C ILE A 170 2.64 -4.98 -4.29
N SER A 171 1.74 -5.84 -4.73
CA SER A 171 0.80 -6.58 -3.90
C SER A 171 1.20 -8.05 -3.90
N VAL A 172 1.30 -8.65 -2.72
CA VAL A 172 1.58 -10.09 -2.55
C VAL A 172 0.49 -10.71 -1.69
N ALA A 173 -0.14 -11.77 -2.19
CA ALA A 173 -1.01 -12.62 -1.39
C ALA A 173 -0.34 -13.99 -1.21
N ARG A 174 -0.30 -14.51 0.02
CA ARG A 174 0.25 -15.83 0.35
C ARG A 174 -0.78 -16.70 1.03
N PHE A 175 -0.69 -18.00 0.76
CA PHE A 175 -1.64 -18.99 1.22
C PHE A 175 -0.92 -20.26 1.67
N ASP A 176 -1.50 -20.95 2.65
CA ASP A 176 -1.05 -22.28 3.06
C ASP A 176 -1.37 -23.33 1.98
N LYS A 177 -2.53 -23.20 1.31
CA LYS A 177 -2.98 -24.05 0.19
C LYS A 177 -2.36 -23.64 -1.15
N GLU A 178 -2.37 -24.54 -2.12
CA GLU A 178 -1.92 -24.19 -3.47
C GLU A 178 -2.90 -23.24 -4.14
N VAL A 179 -2.37 -22.16 -4.72
CA VAL A 179 -3.10 -21.27 -5.61
C VAL A 179 -3.40 -22.00 -6.92
N VAL A 180 -4.67 -22.02 -7.29
CA VAL A 180 -5.17 -22.64 -8.51
C VAL A 180 -5.40 -21.59 -9.60
N LYS A 181 -5.92 -20.42 -9.21
CA LYS A 181 -6.31 -19.37 -10.17
C LYS A 181 -6.12 -17.98 -9.58
N SER A 182 -5.82 -17.03 -10.46
CA SER A 182 -5.88 -15.59 -10.20
C SER A 182 -6.60 -14.94 -11.40
N GLU A 183 -7.65 -14.16 -11.16
CA GLU A 183 -8.41 -13.51 -12.24
C GLU A 183 -7.68 -12.31 -12.86
N ASN A 184 -6.81 -11.64 -12.09
CA ASN A 184 -6.00 -10.55 -12.61
C ASN A 184 -4.90 -11.11 -13.53
N THR A 185 -4.99 -10.79 -14.82
CA THR A 185 -4.09 -11.30 -15.87
C THR A 185 -2.65 -10.79 -15.76
N GLN A 186 -2.40 -9.73 -14.99
CA GLN A 186 -1.05 -9.22 -14.72
C GLN A 186 -0.43 -9.88 -13.48
N ALA A 187 -1.21 -10.65 -12.72
CA ALA A 187 -0.71 -11.32 -11.54
C ALA A 187 0.09 -12.57 -11.89
N ILE A 188 1.14 -12.83 -11.12
CA ILE A 188 2.07 -13.93 -11.30
C ILE A 188 1.93 -14.88 -10.12
N ILE A 189 1.53 -16.12 -10.38
CA ILE A 189 1.55 -17.20 -9.40
C ILE A 189 3.00 -17.68 -9.25
N SER A 190 3.50 -17.73 -8.02
CA SER A 190 4.84 -18.23 -7.70
C SER A 190 5.03 -19.70 -8.15
N PRO A 191 6.27 -20.15 -8.42
CA PRO A 191 6.54 -21.55 -8.79
C PRO A 191 6.06 -22.58 -7.76
N THR A 192 6.10 -22.23 -6.47
CA THR A 192 5.60 -23.09 -5.38
C THR A 192 4.07 -23.08 -5.25
N LYS A 193 3.39 -22.22 -6.03
CA LYS A 193 1.96 -21.94 -5.95
C LYS A 193 1.47 -21.49 -4.57
N LYS A 194 2.36 -20.99 -3.70
CA LYS A 194 1.96 -20.48 -2.36
C LYS A 194 1.79 -18.97 -2.30
N ALA A 195 2.04 -18.29 -3.41
CA ALA A 195 1.93 -16.85 -3.49
C ALA A 195 1.46 -16.37 -4.87
N VAL A 196 0.79 -15.22 -4.88
CA VAL A 196 0.45 -14.44 -6.06
C VAL A 196 1.05 -13.04 -5.89
N LYS A 197 1.82 -12.59 -6.88
CA LYS A 197 2.37 -11.24 -6.93
C LYS A 197 1.69 -10.44 -8.04
N LEU A 198 1.26 -9.23 -7.74
CA LEU A 198 0.83 -8.23 -8.71
C LEU A 198 1.72 -6.99 -8.57
N GLU A 199 2.25 -6.50 -9.69
CA GLU A 199 3.14 -5.35 -9.72
C GLU A 199 2.65 -4.36 -10.77
N VAL A 200 2.33 -3.14 -10.34
CA VAL A 200 1.76 -2.08 -11.17
C VAL A 200 2.51 -0.78 -10.88
N SER A 201 2.65 0.12 -11.85
CA SER A 201 3.27 1.43 -11.56
C SER A 201 2.40 2.24 -10.58
N ALA A 202 3.03 3.01 -9.70
CA ALA A 202 2.32 3.85 -8.73
C ALA A 202 1.41 4.88 -9.44
N TYR A 203 1.88 5.44 -10.56
CA TYR A 203 1.06 6.31 -11.42
C TYR A 203 -0.18 5.60 -11.96
N SER A 204 -0.03 4.39 -12.50
CA SER A 204 -1.16 3.63 -13.06
C SER A 204 -2.21 3.30 -12.00
N VAL A 205 -1.79 2.94 -10.78
CA VAL A 205 -2.70 2.72 -9.65
C VAL A 205 -3.43 4.02 -9.29
N ALA A 206 -2.73 5.15 -9.25
CA ALA A 206 -3.34 6.45 -8.95
C ALA A 206 -4.37 6.90 -10.01
N VAL A 207 -4.20 6.49 -11.28
CA VAL A 207 -5.16 6.76 -12.38
C VAL A 207 -6.31 5.73 -12.38
N LYS A 208 -6.00 4.45 -12.19
CA LYS A 208 -6.95 3.34 -12.27
C LYS A 208 -6.70 2.35 -11.12
N PRO A 209 -7.23 2.61 -9.92
CA PRO A 209 -7.01 1.77 -8.74
C PRO A 209 -7.43 0.30 -8.93
N ALA A 210 -8.49 0.07 -9.72
CA ALA A 210 -8.99 -1.25 -10.07
C ALA A 210 -7.95 -2.17 -10.75
N LEU A 211 -6.80 -1.65 -11.20
CA LEU A 211 -5.69 -2.50 -11.66
C LEU A 211 -5.15 -3.44 -10.58
N LEU A 212 -5.37 -3.11 -9.30
CA LEU A 212 -4.99 -3.93 -8.15
C LEU A 212 -6.09 -4.91 -7.70
N THR A 213 -7.28 -4.84 -8.29
CA THR A 213 -8.37 -5.79 -8.00
C THR A 213 -7.97 -7.19 -8.45
N ASN A 214 -8.25 -8.18 -7.62
CA ASN A 214 -7.97 -9.57 -7.93
C ASN A 214 -8.89 -10.52 -7.16
N GLU A 215 -9.16 -11.67 -7.75
CA GLU A 215 -9.76 -12.82 -7.09
C GLU A 215 -8.79 -13.99 -7.22
N ILE A 216 -8.41 -14.57 -6.08
CA ILE A 216 -7.40 -15.63 -6.01
C ILE A 216 -8.04 -16.85 -5.36
N SER A 217 -8.15 -17.95 -6.10
CA SER A 217 -8.70 -19.20 -5.60
C SER A 217 -7.60 -20.20 -5.27
N VAL A 218 -7.74 -20.88 -4.14
CA VAL A 218 -6.87 -21.98 -3.71
C VAL A 218 -7.53 -23.34 -3.93
N SER A 219 -6.74 -24.41 -3.78
CA SER A 219 -7.20 -25.79 -3.87
C SER A 219 -8.27 -26.11 -2.81
N ALA A 220 -9.18 -27.03 -3.12
CA ALA A 220 -10.03 -27.63 -2.10
C ALA A 220 -9.21 -28.50 -1.13
N ASP A 221 -9.81 -28.84 0.01
CA ASP A 221 -9.33 -29.91 0.88
C ASP A 221 -9.56 -31.28 0.25
#